data_AF-A0A355F9I2-F1
#
_entry.id   AF-A0A355F9I2-F1
#
_cell.length_a   1.000
_cell.length_b   1.000
_cell.length_c   1.000
_cell.angle_alpha   90.00
_cell.angle_beta   90.00
_cell.angle_gamma   90.00
#
_symmetry.space_group_name_H-M   'P 1'
#
loop_
_entity.id
_entity.type
_entity.pdbx_description
1 polymer ?
#
loop_
_entity_poly.entity_id
_entity_poly.type
_entity_poly.pdbx_seq_one_letter_code
_entity_poly.pdbx_strand_id
1 'polypeptide(L)'
;MPEKALMTVQAEGGPPTLEAAARQLGVAVEAVDATFGVVTIDPKSGLYSVQVDAAQLPLEAAPGGAYRGPFSDPCIEALGQPQEGVIDDSPKRSRGSTNDGDGDG
;
A
#
# COMPACT_ATOMS: atom_id res chain seq x y z
N MET A 1 -21.35 -2.29 5.19
CA MET A 1 -20.09 -2.58 5.89
C MET A 1 -19.73 -1.33 6.66
N PRO A 2 -19.35 -1.42 7.94
CA PRO A 2 -18.89 -0.24 8.66
C PRO A 2 -17.72 0.40 7.91
N GLU A 3 -17.77 1.71 7.73
CA GLU A 3 -16.68 2.45 7.09
C GLU A 3 -15.48 2.44 8.03
N LYS A 4 -14.33 1.94 7.56
CA LYS A 4 -13.11 1.85 8.35
C LYS A 4 -12.15 2.96 7.93
N ALA A 5 -11.57 3.62 8.91
CA ALA A 5 -10.57 4.67 8.70
C ALA A 5 -9.22 4.23 9.25
N LEU A 6 -8.16 4.53 8.50
CA LEU A 6 -6.79 4.30 8.93
C LEU A 6 -6.28 5.51 9.72
N MET A 7 -5.90 5.29 10.97
CA MET A 7 -5.41 6.30 11.90
C MET A 7 -3.95 6.05 12.25
N THR A 8 -3.16 7.11 12.32
CA THR A 8 -1.79 7.05 12.85
C THR A 8 -1.76 7.47 14.31
N VAL A 9 -1.08 6.69 15.14
CA VAL A 9 -0.83 6.91 16.56
C VAL A 9 0.67 6.91 16.88
N GLN A 10 1.05 7.66 17.90
CA GLN A 10 2.45 7.76 18.33
C GLN A 10 2.64 7.10 19.69
N ALA A 11 3.68 6.27 19.82
CA ALA A 11 4.06 5.62 21.05
C ALA A 11 5.57 5.65 21.24
N GLU A 12 5.99 6.11 22.42
CA GLU A 12 7.39 6.11 22.82
C GLU A 12 7.73 4.76 23.47
N GLY A 13 8.69 4.03 22.92
CA GLY A 13 9.21 2.80 23.52
C GLY A 13 8.66 1.48 22.96
N GLY A 14 7.80 1.50 21.93
CA GLY A 14 7.35 0.28 21.25
C GLY A 14 5.91 0.33 20.74
N PRO A 15 5.42 -0.78 20.16
CA PRO A 15 4.06 -0.83 19.63
C PRO A 15 3.03 -0.58 20.75
N PRO A 16 2.11 0.38 20.57
CA PRO A 16 1.06 0.63 21.55
C PRO A 16 0.10 -0.56 21.61
N THR A 17 -0.59 -0.72 22.72
CA THR A 17 -1.75 -1.63 22.80
C THR A 17 -2.96 -1.02 22.10
N LEU A 18 -3.93 -1.86 21.72
CA LEU A 18 -5.19 -1.39 21.14
C LEU A 18 -5.92 -0.40 22.06
N GLU A 19 -5.88 -0.66 23.37
CA GLU A 19 -6.44 0.24 24.39
C GLU A 19 -5.72 1.59 24.42
N ALA A 20 -4.38 1.60 24.33
CA ALA A 20 -3.61 2.84 24.30
C ALA A 20 -3.93 3.65 23.04
N ALA A 21 -3.97 3.00 21.87
CA ALA A 21 -4.34 3.63 20.61
C ALA A 21 -5.79 4.19 20.64
N ALA A 22 -6.75 3.44 21.19
CA ALA A 22 -8.12 3.90 21.35
C ALA A 22 -8.22 5.16 22.23
N ARG A 23 -7.51 5.15 23.37
CA ARG A 23 -7.46 6.29 24.30
C ARG A 23 -6.84 7.52 23.68
N GLN A 24 -5.82 7.32 22.86
CA GLN A 24 -5.15 8.35 22.09
C GLN A 24 -6.09 8.98 21.06
N LEU A 25 -6.87 8.16 20.35
CA LEU A 25 -7.85 8.59 19.35
C LEU A 25 -9.19 9.07 19.94
N GLY A 26 -9.40 8.92 21.24
CA GLY A 26 -10.65 9.28 21.92
C GLY A 26 -11.84 8.39 21.55
N VAL A 27 -11.58 7.15 21.12
CA VAL A 27 -12.61 6.17 20.72
C VAL A 27 -12.71 5.00 21.71
N ALA A 28 -13.79 4.24 21.64
CA ALA A 28 -13.89 2.98 22.35
C ALA A 28 -12.90 1.95 21.79
N VAL A 29 -12.33 1.09 22.65
CA VAL A 29 -11.42 0.02 22.20
C VAL A 29 -12.09 -0.93 21.20
N GLU A 30 -13.40 -1.14 21.34
CA GLU A 30 -14.24 -1.95 20.45
C GLU A 30 -14.37 -1.34 19.04
N ALA A 31 -14.13 -0.03 18.90
CA ALA A 31 -14.09 0.63 17.62
C ALA A 31 -12.77 0.38 16.88
N VAL A 32 -11.71 -0.05 17.58
CA VAL A 32 -10.43 -0.41 16.99
C VAL A 32 -10.49 -1.84 16.46
N ASP A 33 -10.07 -2.03 15.22
CA ASP A 33 -10.09 -3.34 14.58
C ASP A 33 -8.98 -4.24 15.12
N ALA A 34 -9.37 -5.19 15.97
CA ALA A 34 -8.43 -6.17 16.54
C ALA A 34 -7.87 -7.16 15.51
N THR A 35 -8.53 -7.31 14.36
CA THR A 35 -8.07 -8.19 13.26
C THR A 35 -6.93 -7.51 12.50
N PHE A 36 -7.02 -6.20 12.29
CA PHE A 36 -5.95 -5.38 11.74
C PHE A 36 -4.78 -5.24 12.72
N GLY A 37 -5.08 -5.02 14.00
CA GLY A 37 -4.08 -4.89 15.04
C GLY A 37 -3.32 -3.55 14.96
N VAL A 38 -2.06 -3.58 15.40
CA VAL A 38 -1.18 -2.40 15.41
C VAL A 38 -0.03 -2.64 14.44
N VAL A 39 0.08 -1.77 13.42
CA VAL A 39 1.10 -1.89 12.38
C VAL A 39 2.16 -0.82 12.60
N THR A 40 3.42 -1.22 12.73
CA THR A 40 4.53 -0.26 12.84
C THR A 40 4.74 0.45 11.50
N ILE A 41 4.64 1.78 11.49
CA ILE A 41 4.95 2.62 10.33
C ILE A 41 6.43 3.02 10.38
N ASP A 42 6.84 3.67 11.48
CA ASP A 42 8.22 4.10 11.68
C ASP A 42 8.63 3.91 13.15
N PRO A 43 9.44 2.89 13.47
CA PRO A 43 9.84 2.62 14.84
C PRO A 43 10.81 3.68 15.39
N LYS A 44 11.49 4.45 14.52
CA LYS A 44 12.43 5.50 14.94
C LYS A 44 11.70 6.73 15.50
N SER A 45 10.57 7.07 14.90
CA SER A 45 9.69 8.17 15.32
C SER A 45 8.53 7.69 16.19
N GLY A 46 8.47 6.39 16.50
CA GLY A 46 7.41 5.78 17.30
C GLY A 46 6.03 5.84 16.65
N LEU A 47 5.95 5.76 15.31
CA LEU A 47 4.70 5.87 14.56
C LEU A 47 4.11 4.50 14.25
N TYR A 48 2.83 4.36 14.53
CA TYR A 48 2.05 3.13 14.35
C TYR A 48 0.70 3.44 13.71
N SER A 49 0.19 2.51 12.91
CA SER A 49 -1.11 2.59 12.26
C SER A 49 -2.09 1.66 12.96
N VAL A 50 -3.34 2.11 13.11
CA VAL A 50 -4.48 1.30 13.56
C VAL A 50 -5.69 1.58 12.68
N GLN A 51 -6.52 0.57 12.49
CA GLN A 51 -7.78 0.71 11.78
C GLN A 51 -8.91 0.89 12.81
N VAL A 52 -9.78 1.86 12.59
CA VAL A 52 -10.90 2.15 13.48
C VAL A 52 -12.20 2.34 12.72
N ASP A 53 -13.31 2.17 13.41
CA ASP A 53 -14.63 2.51 12.89
C ASP A 53 -14.76 4.03 12.69
N ALA A 54 -14.93 4.45 11.44
CA ALA A 54 -14.97 5.88 11.09
C ALA A 54 -16.16 6.59 11.74
N ALA A 55 -17.27 5.89 12.00
CA ALA A 55 -18.44 6.45 12.65
C ALA A 55 -18.23 6.74 14.15
N GLN A 56 -17.19 6.18 14.76
CA GLN A 56 -16.83 6.40 16.17
C GLN A 56 -15.74 7.45 16.33
N LEU A 57 -15.13 7.91 15.23
CA LEU A 57 -14.13 8.97 15.29
C LEU A 57 -14.78 10.33 15.59
N PRO A 58 -14.20 11.12 16.51
CA PRO A 58 -14.64 12.50 16.69
C PRO A 58 -14.41 13.30 15.40
N LEU A 59 -15.42 14.08 14.98
CA LEU A 59 -15.38 14.94 13.79
C LEU A 59 -14.24 15.99 13.83
N GLU A 60 -13.71 16.27 15.01
CA GLU A 60 -12.58 17.18 15.27
C GLU A 60 -11.22 16.47 15.32
N ALA A 61 -11.04 15.35 14.61
CA ALA A 61 -9.70 14.79 14.37
C ALA A 61 -8.87 15.80 13.56
N ALA A 62 -8.28 16.76 14.28
CA ALA A 62 -7.75 17.98 13.72
C ALA A 62 -6.51 17.71 12.86
N PRO A 63 -6.37 18.36 11.70
CA PRO A 63 -5.14 18.37 10.93
C PRO A 63 -4.06 19.12 11.72
N GLY A 64 -3.35 18.41 12.61
CA GLY A 64 -2.28 18.97 13.45
C GLY A 64 -2.11 18.36 14.85
N GLY A 65 -2.97 17.44 15.28
CA GLY A 65 -2.78 16.70 16.55
C GLY A 65 -1.75 15.57 16.47
N ALA A 66 -1.39 14.97 17.61
CA ALA A 66 -0.52 13.79 17.72
C ALA A 66 -1.06 12.54 16.97
N TYR A 67 -2.25 12.65 16.38
CA TYR A 67 -2.93 11.63 15.58
C TYR A 67 -3.29 12.22 14.23
N ARG A 68 -2.98 11.50 13.15
CA ARG A 68 -3.18 11.95 11.77
C ARG A 68 -4.10 10.96 11.04
N GLY A 69 -5.21 11.47 10.50
CA GLY A 69 -6.22 10.72 9.74
C GLY A 69 -7.55 11.49 9.73
N PRO A 70 -8.51 11.15 8.87
CA PRO A 70 -8.62 9.90 8.11
C PRO A 70 -7.79 9.85 6.84
N PHE A 71 -6.90 8.85 6.75
CA PHE A 71 -6.34 8.42 5.49
C PHE A 71 -7.31 7.43 4.85
N SER A 72 -7.67 7.67 3.58
CA SER A 72 -8.33 6.64 2.77
C SER A 72 -7.42 5.42 2.70
N ASP A 73 -8.01 4.22 2.82
CA ASP A 73 -7.42 2.98 2.31
C ASP A 73 -7.93 2.82 0.87
N PRO A 74 -7.30 3.45 -0.15
CA PRO A 74 -7.74 3.27 -1.52
C PRO A 74 -7.53 1.81 -1.91
N CYS A 75 -8.57 1.19 -2.46
CA CYS A 75 -8.42 -0.08 -3.16
C CYS A 75 -7.31 0.08 -4.22
N ILE A 76 -6.19 -0.62 -4.06
CA ILE A 76 -5.22 -0.79 -5.15
C ILE A 76 -5.87 -1.75 -6.14
N GLU A 77 -6.53 -1.22 -7.17
CA GLU A 77 -6.87 -2.03 -8.33
C GLU A 77 -5.57 -2.54 -8.95
N ALA A 78 -5.54 -3.82 -9.36
CA ALA A 78 -4.37 -4.39 -10.01
C ALA A 78 -3.94 -3.49 -11.17
N LEU A 79 -2.68 -3.04 -11.17
CA LEU A 79 -2.09 -2.40 -12.34
C LEU A 79 -2.38 -3.33 -13.53
N GLY A 80 -3.05 -2.79 -14.55
CA GLY A 80 -3.42 -3.55 -15.73
C GLY A 80 -2.25 -4.43 -16.17
N GLN A 81 -2.54 -5.71 -16.37
CA GLN A 81 -1.65 -6.73 -16.93
C GLN A 81 -0.64 -6.13 -17.91
N PRO A 82 0.67 -6.50 -17.83
CA PRO A 82 1.65 -6.01 -18.78
C PRO A 82 1.11 -6.26 -20.17
N GLN A 83 1.13 -5.22 -21.01
CA GLN A 83 0.74 -5.32 -22.40
C GLN A 83 1.74 -6.28 -23.06
N GLU A 84 1.44 -7.57 -23.02
CA GLU A 84 2.17 -8.59 -23.76
C GLU A 84 1.79 -8.41 -25.23
N GLY A 85 2.53 -7.54 -25.93
CA GLY A 85 2.15 -7.10 -27.26
C GLY A 85 3.21 -6.26 -27.95
N VAL A 86 4.19 -6.96 -28.53
CA VAL A 86 5.13 -6.51 -29.57
C VAL A 86 6.40 -5.79 -29.08
N ILE A 87 7.35 -6.56 -28.56
CA ILE A 87 8.74 -6.32 -28.97
C ILE A 87 8.85 -6.83 -30.40
N ASP A 88 8.82 -5.93 -31.38
CA ASP A 88 9.27 -6.22 -32.75
C ASP A 88 10.78 -6.45 -32.73
N ASP A 89 11.20 -7.61 -32.22
CA ASP A 89 12.54 -8.14 -32.46
C ASP A 89 12.51 -8.86 -33.80
N SER A 90 12.48 -8.08 -34.88
CA SER A 90 12.74 -8.59 -36.21
C SER A 90 14.21 -9.03 -36.28
N PRO A 91 14.53 -10.34 -36.37
CA PRO A 91 15.91 -10.77 -36.48
C PRO A 91 16.42 -10.40 -37.86
N LYS A 92 17.40 -9.47 -37.95
CA LYS A 92 18.23 -9.34 -39.15
C LYS A 92 19.03 -10.63 -39.33
N ARG A 93 18.42 -11.61 -40.01
CA ARG A 93 19.12 -12.77 -40.56
C ARG A 93 20.12 -12.26 -41.59
N SER A 94 21.36 -12.10 -41.14
CA SER A 94 22.55 -12.16 -41.99
C SER A 94 22.50 -13.45 -42.80
N ARG A 95 22.05 -13.38 -44.04
CA ARG A 95 22.30 -14.43 -45.03
C ARG A 95 23.62 -14.10 -45.69
N GLY A 96 24.68 -14.74 -45.22
CA GLY A 96 25.81 -15.04 -46.08
C GLY A 96 25.29 -15.86 -47.25
N SER A 97 25.33 -15.27 -48.45
CA SER A 97 25.03 -15.98 -49.69
C SER A 97 26.37 -16.48 -50.24
N THR A 98 26.73 -17.70 -49.86
CA THR A 98 27.63 -18.54 -50.65
C THR A 98 26.85 -18.97 -51.88
N ASN A 99 27.37 -18.70 -53.07
CA ASN A 99 27.01 -19.44 -54.27
C ASN A 99 28.32 -19.69 -55.04
N ASP A 100 29.00 -20.77 -54.66
CA ASP A 100 29.54 -21.73 -55.64
C ASP A 100 28.36 -22.14 -56.55
N GLY A 101 28.41 -22.09 -57.88
CA GLY A 101 29.34 -22.77 -58.77
C GLY A 101 28.46 -23.53 -59.78
N ASP A 102 28.90 -23.58 -61.04
CA ASP A 102 28.37 -24.41 -62.15
C ASP A 102 26.98 -24.00 -62.72
N GLY A 103 26.73 -23.92 -64.03
CA GLY A 103 27.44 -24.36 -65.23
C GLY A 103 26.46 -24.32 -66.41
N ASP A 104 26.94 -24.74 -67.58
CA ASP A 104 26.21 -25.09 -68.82
C ASP A 104 25.97 -24.00 -69.89
N GLY A 105 26.60 -24.23 -71.06
CA GLY A 105 25.97 -24.01 -72.37
C GLY A 105 26.68 -23.11 -73.34
#